data_AF-A0A377DBX2-F1
#
_entry.id   AF-A0A377DBX2-F1
#
_cell.length_a   1.000
_cell.length_b   1.000
_cell.length_c   1.000
_cell.angle_alpha   90.00
_cell.angle_beta   90.00
_cell.angle_gamma   90.00
#
_symmetry.space_group_name_H-M   'P 1'
#
loop_
_entity.id
_entity.type
_entity.pdbx_description
1 polymer ?
#
loop_
_entity_poly.entity_id
_entity_poly.type
_entity_poly.pdbx_seq_one_letter_code
_entity_poly.pdbx_strand_id
1 'polypeptide(L)'
;MDFSIMVYAVIALVGVAIGWLFASYQHAQQKAEQLAEREEMVAELSAAKQQITQSEHWRAECELLNNEVRSLQSINTSLEADLREVTTRMEAAQQHADDKIRQMINSEQRLSEQFENLANRIFEHSNRRVDEQNRQSLNSLLSPLREQLDGFRRQVQDSFGKEAQERHTLTHEIRNLQQLNAQMAQEAINLTRALKGDNKTQGNWGEVVLTRVLEASGLREGYEYENPGQHRK
;
A
#
# COMPACT_ATOMS: atom_id res chain seq x y z
N MET A 1 -154.92 1.14 -77.07
CA MET A 1 -154.07 1.03 -75.86
C MET A 1 -152.72 0.42 -76.21
N ASP A 2 -151.64 1.18 -76.20
CA ASP A 2 -151.27 2.11 -77.27
C ASP A 2 -149.76 1.91 -77.51
N PHE A 3 -149.37 1.64 -78.75
CA PHE A 3 -147.99 1.40 -79.19
C PHE A 3 -147.02 2.51 -78.71
N SER A 4 -147.52 3.73 -78.53
CA SER A 4 -146.79 4.86 -77.95
C SER A 4 -146.27 4.61 -76.53
N ILE A 5 -147.04 3.96 -75.66
CA ILE A 5 -146.64 3.69 -74.25
C ILE A 5 -145.44 2.72 -74.21
N MET A 6 -145.43 1.69 -75.08
CA MET A 6 -144.29 0.79 -75.21
C MET A 6 -143.04 1.53 -75.73
N VAL A 7 -143.18 2.41 -76.72
CA VAL A 7 -142.06 3.18 -77.28
C VAL A 7 -141.43 4.10 -76.21
N TYR A 8 -142.24 4.81 -75.42
CA TYR A 8 -141.74 5.63 -74.31
C TYR A 8 -141.06 4.81 -73.21
N ALA A 9 -141.58 3.61 -72.90
CA ALA A 9 -140.96 2.70 -71.93
C ALA A 9 -139.59 2.19 -72.39
N VAL A 10 -139.42 1.88 -73.68
CA VAL A 10 -138.13 1.46 -74.25
C VAL A 10 -137.12 2.60 -74.22
N ILE A 11 -137.52 3.82 -74.58
CA ILE A 11 -136.66 5.01 -74.52
C ILE A 11 -136.21 5.29 -73.08
N ALA A 12 -137.11 5.16 -72.10
CA ALA A 12 -136.78 5.32 -70.69
C ALA A 12 -135.77 4.26 -70.21
N LEU A 13 -135.94 2.98 -70.59
CA LEU A 13 -135.00 1.91 -70.26
C LEU A 13 -133.61 2.13 -70.87
N VAL A 14 -133.55 2.59 -72.12
CA VAL A 14 -132.28 2.92 -72.79
C VAL A 14 -131.59 4.10 -72.10
N GLY A 15 -132.34 5.14 -71.70
CA GLY A 15 -131.81 6.28 -70.94
C GLY A 15 -131.24 5.87 -69.57
N VAL A 16 -131.92 4.98 -68.85
CA VAL A 16 -131.43 4.42 -67.58
C VAL A 16 -130.19 3.55 -67.80
N ALA A 17 -130.16 2.73 -68.86
CA ALA A 17 -129.00 1.90 -69.18
C ALA A 17 -127.77 2.75 -69.56
N ILE A 18 -127.95 3.81 -70.36
CA ILE A 18 -126.89 4.75 -70.73
C ILE A 18 -126.42 5.53 -69.50
N GLY A 19 -127.34 6.03 -68.66
CA GLY A 19 -127.01 6.71 -67.42
C GLY A 19 -126.25 5.82 -66.43
N TRP A 20 -126.63 4.55 -66.32
CA TRP A 20 -125.94 3.55 -65.50
C TRP A 20 -124.57 3.19 -66.07
N LEU A 21 -124.42 3.04 -67.39
CA LEU A 21 -123.13 2.84 -68.05
C LEU A 21 -122.20 4.05 -67.86
N PHE A 22 -122.72 5.27 -67.98
CA PHE A 22 -121.94 6.49 -67.75
C PHE A 22 -121.52 6.64 -66.29
N ALA A 23 -122.45 6.42 -65.34
CA ALA A 23 -122.15 6.47 -63.91
C ALA A 23 -121.18 5.36 -63.48
N SER A 24 -121.32 4.15 -64.01
CA SER A 24 -120.40 3.05 -63.73
C SER A 24 -119.02 3.27 -64.36
N TYR A 25 -118.94 3.87 -65.55
CA TYR A 25 -117.69 4.27 -66.18
C TYR A 25 -116.98 5.37 -65.39
N GLN A 26 -117.69 6.42 -64.98
CA GLN A 26 -117.14 7.48 -64.12
C GLN A 26 -116.69 6.93 -62.77
N HIS A 27 -117.47 6.03 -62.15
CA HIS A 27 -117.11 5.41 -60.88
C HIS A 27 -115.90 4.46 -61.00
N ALA A 28 -115.78 3.75 -62.13
CA ALA A 28 -114.60 2.95 -62.44
C ALA A 28 -113.36 3.83 -62.64
N GLN A 29 -113.50 4.98 -63.31
CA GLN A 29 -112.42 5.94 -63.51
C GLN A 29 -111.94 6.57 -62.19
N GLN A 30 -112.86 7.02 -61.32
CA GLN A 30 -112.52 7.54 -60.00
C GLN A 30 -111.82 6.50 -59.12
N LYS A 31 -112.27 5.24 -59.17
CA LYS A 31 -111.58 4.14 -58.47
C LYS A 31 -110.19 3.89 -59.02
N ALA A 32 -110.00 3.96 -60.34
CA ALA A 32 -108.70 3.81 -60.96
C ALA A 32 -107.74 4.95 -60.56
N GLU A 33 -108.21 6.20 -60.53
CA GLU A 33 -107.42 7.35 -60.05
C GLU A 33 -107.06 7.21 -58.56
N GLN A 34 -108.00 6.83 -57.70
CA GLN A 34 -107.72 6.58 -56.28
C GLN A 34 -106.75 5.42 -56.05
N LEU A 35 -106.80 4.38 -56.88
CA LEU A 35 -105.84 3.27 -56.83
C LEU A 35 -104.45 3.74 -57.27
N ALA A 36 -104.36 4.54 -58.34
CA ALA A 36 -103.10 5.11 -58.80
C ALA A 36 -102.47 6.04 -57.74
N GLU A 37 -103.25 6.91 -57.10
CA GLU A 37 -102.78 7.80 -56.02
C GLU A 37 -102.31 7.00 -54.80
N ARG A 38 -102.99 5.90 -54.45
CA ARG A 38 -102.55 4.99 -53.38
C ARG A 38 -101.26 4.27 -53.75
N GLU A 39 -101.12 3.81 -54.98
CA GLU A 39 -99.89 3.16 -55.47
C GLU A 39 -98.71 4.13 -55.44
N GLU A 40 -98.92 5.38 -55.86
CA GLU A 40 -97.93 6.45 -55.79
C GLU A 40 -97.53 6.75 -54.34
N MET A 41 -98.49 6.95 -53.44
CA MET A 41 -98.20 7.15 -52.01
C MET A 41 -97.47 5.96 -51.38
N VAL A 42 -97.81 4.72 -51.76
CA VAL A 42 -97.10 3.52 -51.28
C VAL A 42 -95.66 3.49 -51.82
N ALA A 43 -95.45 3.88 -53.08
CA ALA A 43 -94.13 3.98 -53.67
C ALA A 43 -93.28 5.05 -52.96
N GLU A 44 -93.83 6.24 -52.73
CA GLU A 44 -93.15 7.31 -51.96
C GLU A 44 -92.83 6.88 -50.53
N LEU A 45 -93.78 6.25 -49.83
CA LEU A 45 -93.56 5.73 -48.47
C LEU A 45 -92.46 4.66 -48.46
N SER A 46 -92.42 3.79 -49.47
CA SER A 46 -91.38 2.75 -49.59
C SER A 46 -90.00 3.37 -49.83
N ALA A 47 -89.92 4.38 -50.69
CA ALA A 47 -88.69 5.12 -50.96
C ALA A 47 -88.21 5.89 -49.72
N ALA A 48 -89.12 6.56 -49.01
CA ALA A 48 -88.81 7.25 -47.75
C ALA A 48 -88.33 6.28 -46.67
N LYS A 49 -88.99 5.12 -46.52
CA LYS A 49 -88.53 4.06 -45.61
C LYS A 49 -87.13 3.57 -45.95
N GLN A 50 -86.83 3.37 -47.23
CA GLN A 50 -85.50 2.95 -47.68
C GLN A 50 -84.42 4.01 -47.43
N GLN A 51 -84.75 5.30 -47.56
CA GLN A 51 -83.83 6.37 -47.18
C GLN A 51 -83.57 6.40 -45.68
N ILE A 52 -84.59 6.16 -44.85
CA ILE A 52 -84.44 6.07 -43.39
C ILE A 52 -83.51 4.92 -43.02
N THR A 53 -83.74 3.71 -43.55
CA THR A 53 -82.89 2.55 -43.24
C THR A 53 -81.44 2.77 -43.69
N GLN A 54 -81.23 3.40 -44.84
CA GLN A 54 -79.90 3.77 -45.30
C GLN A 54 -79.25 4.81 -44.38
N SER A 55 -79.99 5.83 -43.95
CA SER A 55 -79.47 6.83 -43.01
C SER A 55 -79.14 6.22 -41.64
N GLU A 56 -79.94 5.27 -41.17
CA GLU A 56 -79.68 4.54 -39.92
C GLU A 56 -78.42 3.69 -40.03
N HIS A 57 -78.22 3.00 -41.16
CA HIS A 57 -77.00 2.23 -41.43
C HIS A 57 -75.74 3.11 -41.38
N TRP A 58 -75.74 4.25 -42.08
CA TRP A 58 -74.61 5.18 -42.05
C TRP A 58 -74.37 5.79 -40.67
N ARG A 59 -75.42 6.08 -39.91
CA ARG A 59 -75.28 6.56 -38.52
C ARG A 59 -74.61 5.52 -37.63
N ALA A 60 -75.02 4.25 -37.75
CA ALA A 60 -74.39 3.16 -37.01
C ALA A 60 -72.91 3.01 -37.38
N GLU A 61 -72.57 3.10 -38.67
CA GLU A 61 -71.18 3.03 -39.13
C GLU A 61 -70.34 4.21 -38.62
N CYS A 62 -70.89 5.43 -38.64
CA CYS A 62 -70.24 6.61 -38.07
C CYS A 62 -70.01 6.46 -36.55
N GLU A 63 -70.97 5.87 -35.83
CA GLU A 63 -70.83 5.62 -34.40
C GLU A 63 -69.74 4.59 -34.11
N LEU A 64 -69.70 3.48 -34.87
CA LEU A 64 -68.64 2.47 -34.78
C LEU A 64 -67.26 3.08 -35.03
N LEU A 65 -67.11 3.84 -36.13
CA LEU A 65 -65.84 4.46 -36.48
C LEU A 65 -65.42 5.50 -35.44
N ASN A 66 -66.35 6.28 -34.90
CA ASN A 66 -66.07 7.25 -33.84
C ASN A 66 -65.63 6.56 -32.54
N ASN A 67 -66.20 5.40 -32.20
CA ASN A 67 -65.77 4.59 -31.07
C ASN A 67 -64.36 4.03 -31.28
N GLU A 68 -64.03 3.57 -32.49
CA GLU A 68 -62.68 3.10 -32.82
C GLU A 68 -61.66 4.23 -32.73
N VAL A 69 -61.97 5.41 -33.26
CA VAL A 69 -61.09 6.59 -33.16
C VAL A 69 -60.85 6.96 -31.70
N ARG A 70 -61.89 6.94 -30.85
CA ARG A 70 -61.73 7.19 -29.40
C ARG A 70 -60.86 6.13 -28.73
N SER A 71 -61.04 4.86 -29.10
CA SER A 71 -60.22 3.76 -28.59
C SER A 71 -58.75 3.94 -28.96
N LEU A 72 -58.46 4.21 -30.24
CA LEU A 72 -57.11 4.45 -30.74
C LEU A 72 -56.48 5.69 -30.10
N GLN A 73 -57.24 6.76 -29.91
CA GLN A 73 -56.76 7.95 -29.18
C GLN A 73 -56.39 7.62 -27.74
N SER A 74 -57.24 6.86 -27.04
CA SER A 74 -56.95 6.40 -25.67
C SER A 74 -55.67 5.57 -25.61
N ILE A 75 -55.53 4.57 -26.50
CA ILE A 75 -54.33 3.73 -26.59
C ILE A 75 -53.10 4.59 -26.88
N ASN A 76 -53.18 5.53 -27.81
CA ASN A 76 -52.07 6.40 -28.16
C ASN A 76 -51.64 7.26 -26.96
N THR A 77 -52.59 7.88 -26.26
CA THR A 77 -52.27 8.65 -25.04
C THR A 77 -51.63 7.80 -23.95
N SER A 78 -52.05 6.54 -23.80
CA SER A 78 -51.42 5.59 -22.87
C SER A 78 -49.98 5.26 -23.29
N LEU A 79 -49.77 4.95 -24.57
CA LEU A 79 -48.44 4.62 -25.09
C LEU A 79 -47.48 5.81 -25.01
N GLU A 80 -47.97 7.04 -25.24
CA GLU A 80 -47.17 8.26 -25.04
C GLU A 80 -46.77 8.45 -23.57
N ALA A 81 -47.66 8.13 -22.62
CA ALA A 81 -47.37 8.19 -21.20
C ALA A 81 -46.32 7.13 -20.80
N ASP A 82 -46.49 5.88 -21.26
CA ASP A 82 -45.54 4.79 -21.02
C ASP A 82 -44.17 5.11 -21.61
N LEU A 83 -44.12 5.67 -22.81
CA LEU A 83 -42.88 6.07 -23.46
C LEU A 83 -42.17 7.15 -22.66
N ARG A 84 -42.89 8.19 -22.20
CA ARG A 84 -42.32 9.25 -21.34
C ARG A 84 -41.80 8.68 -20.02
N GLU A 85 -42.52 7.76 -19.40
CA GLU A 85 -42.08 7.11 -18.16
C GLU A 85 -40.78 6.33 -18.38
N VAL A 86 -40.72 5.48 -19.41
CA VAL A 86 -39.54 4.67 -19.74
C VAL A 86 -38.35 5.56 -20.09
N THR A 87 -38.55 6.61 -20.89
CA THR A 87 -37.48 7.57 -21.21
C THR A 87 -36.95 8.26 -19.96
N THR A 88 -37.83 8.77 -19.10
CA THR A 88 -37.43 9.44 -17.85
C THR A 88 -36.66 8.48 -16.93
N ARG A 89 -37.13 7.24 -16.81
CA ARG A 89 -36.46 6.21 -16.00
C ARG A 89 -35.09 5.83 -16.57
N MET A 90 -34.97 5.77 -17.89
CA MET A 90 -33.70 5.49 -18.56
C MET A 90 -32.69 6.62 -18.36
N GLU A 91 -33.12 7.88 -18.52
CA GLU A 91 -32.28 9.06 -18.28
C GLU A 91 -31.79 9.13 -16.83
N ALA A 92 -32.69 8.89 -15.87
CA ALA A 92 -32.33 8.83 -14.45
C ALA A 92 -31.34 7.69 -14.16
N ALA A 93 -31.57 6.49 -14.72
CA ALA A 93 -30.66 5.37 -14.56
C ALA A 93 -29.27 5.65 -15.15
N GLN A 94 -29.21 6.33 -16.29
CA GLN A 94 -27.96 6.73 -16.93
C GLN A 94 -27.20 7.76 -16.06
N GLN A 95 -27.89 8.79 -15.57
CA GLN A 95 -27.29 9.77 -14.65
C GLN A 95 -26.75 9.10 -13.38
N HIS A 96 -27.52 8.20 -12.77
CA HIS A 96 -27.07 7.43 -11.61
C HIS A 96 -25.85 6.54 -11.91
N ALA A 97 -25.79 5.93 -13.10
CA ALA A 97 -24.64 5.14 -13.52
C ALA A 97 -23.39 6.02 -13.69
N ASP A 98 -23.53 7.18 -14.34
CA ASP A 98 -22.42 8.14 -14.53
C ASP A 98 -21.91 8.68 -13.19
N ASP A 99 -22.80 9.02 -12.26
CA ASP A 99 -22.43 9.45 -10.91
C ASP A 99 -21.71 8.34 -10.14
N LYS A 100 -22.16 7.09 -10.26
CA LYS A 100 -21.51 5.94 -9.64
C LYS A 100 -20.12 5.70 -10.21
N ILE A 101 -19.93 5.85 -11.52
CA ILE A 101 -18.61 5.75 -12.17
C ILE A 101 -17.69 6.85 -11.65
N ARG A 102 -18.17 8.11 -11.58
CA ARG A 102 -17.39 9.23 -11.01
C ARG A 102 -17.00 8.97 -9.56
N GLN A 103 -17.92 8.47 -8.73
CA GLN A 103 -17.64 8.11 -7.34
C GLN A 103 -16.59 7.00 -7.23
N MET A 104 -16.66 5.97 -8.11
CA MET A 104 -15.65 4.91 -8.15
C MET A 104 -14.27 5.45 -8.51
N ILE A 105 -14.15 6.28 -9.55
CA ILE A 105 -12.88 6.89 -9.96
C ILE A 105 -12.30 7.74 -8.83
N ASN A 106 -13.11 8.59 -8.19
CA ASN A 106 -12.68 9.39 -7.05
C ASN A 106 -12.23 8.52 -5.85
N SER A 107 -12.93 7.41 -5.61
CA SER A 107 -12.55 6.46 -4.55
C SER A 107 -11.25 5.74 -4.88
N GLU A 108 -11.03 5.34 -6.13
CA GLU A 108 -9.81 4.70 -6.60
C GLU A 108 -8.61 5.63 -6.44
N GLN A 109 -8.75 6.89 -6.87
CA GLN A 109 -7.71 7.91 -6.69
C GLN A 109 -7.38 8.09 -5.20
N ARG A 110 -8.39 8.26 -4.34
CA ARG A 110 -8.19 8.41 -2.89
C ARG A 110 -7.51 7.18 -2.27
N LEU A 111 -7.87 5.97 -2.71
CA LEU A 111 -7.23 4.73 -2.25
C LEU A 111 -5.77 4.65 -2.71
N SER A 112 -5.48 5.07 -3.95
CA SER A 112 -4.12 5.13 -4.47
C SER A 112 -3.24 6.08 -3.65
N GLU A 113 -3.73 7.30 -3.38
CA GLU A 113 -3.05 8.29 -2.53
C GLU A 113 -2.86 7.76 -1.09
N GLN A 114 -3.88 7.12 -0.51
CA GLN A 114 -3.77 6.51 0.82
C GLN A 114 -2.76 5.35 0.85
N PHE A 115 -2.71 4.55 -0.21
CA PHE A 115 -1.76 3.45 -0.35
C PHE A 115 -0.33 3.97 -0.47
N GLU A 116 -0.08 4.99 -1.29
CA GLU A 116 1.23 5.63 -1.41
C GLU A 116 1.69 6.21 -0.07
N ASN A 117 0.81 6.95 0.62
CA ASN A 117 1.11 7.50 1.94
C ASN A 117 1.43 6.42 2.97
N LEU A 118 0.66 5.32 2.97
CA LEU A 118 0.90 4.19 3.86
C LEU A 118 2.22 3.49 3.52
N ALA A 119 2.51 3.27 2.24
CA ALA A 119 3.77 2.68 1.79
C ALA A 119 4.95 3.53 2.23
N ASN A 120 4.92 4.84 1.96
CA ASN A 120 5.96 5.78 2.41
C ASN A 120 6.16 5.71 3.93
N ARG A 121 5.07 5.71 4.71
CA ARG A 121 5.14 5.61 6.17
C ARG A 121 5.71 4.27 6.66
N ILE A 122 5.35 3.16 6.01
CA ILE A 122 5.90 1.83 6.32
C ILE A 122 7.39 1.77 5.96
N PHE A 123 7.79 2.29 4.80
CA PHE A 123 9.18 2.35 4.38
C PHE A 123 10.01 3.21 5.33
N GLU A 124 9.56 4.42 5.68
CA GLU A 124 10.24 5.27 6.67
C GLU A 124 10.38 4.57 8.02
N HIS A 125 9.29 3.96 8.52
CA HIS A 125 9.30 3.27 9.81
C HIS A 125 10.23 2.04 9.78
N SER A 126 10.20 1.26 8.70
CA SER A 126 11.09 0.11 8.49
C SER A 126 12.54 0.55 8.42
N ASN A 127 12.84 1.59 7.64
CA ASN A 127 14.21 2.11 7.49
C ASN A 127 14.76 2.62 8.82
N ARG A 128 13.97 3.39 9.59
CA ARG A 128 14.34 3.81 10.95
C ARG A 128 14.58 2.61 11.88
N ARG A 129 13.74 1.58 11.82
CA ARG A 129 13.89 0.38 12.66
C ARG A 129 15.13 -0.42 12.29
N VAL A 130 15.43 -0.55 10.99
CA VAL A 130 16.64 -1.22 10.49
C VAL A 130 17.89 -0.42 10.86
N ASP A 131 17.90 0.91 10.70
CA ASP A 131 19.01 1.76 11.12
C ASP A 131 19.28 1.67 12.63
N GLU A 132 18.23 1.69 13.45
CA GLU A 132 18.36 1.54 14.91
C GLU A 132 18.88 0.15 15.28
N GLN A 133 18.35 -0.91 14.65
CA GLN A 133 18.80 -2.28 14.88
C GLN A 133 20.25 -2.51 14.41
N ASN A 134 20.64 -1.90 13.30
CA ASN A 134 22.03 -1.92 12.80
C ASN A 134 22.96 -1.15 13.73
N ARG A 135 22.57 0.05 14.20
CA ARG A 135 23.35 0.83 15.17
C ARG A 135 23.52 0.08 16.49
N GLN A 136 22.46 -0.52 17.02
CA GLN A 136 22.54 -1.35 18.23
C GLN A 136 23.44 -2.58 18.02
N SER A 137 23.27 -3.30 16.91
CA SER A 137 24.10 -4.48 16.60
C SER A 137 25.56 -4.12 16.41
N LEU A 138 25.86 -3.04 15.67
CA LEU A 138 27.22 -2.54 15.48
C LEU A 138 27.82 -2.05 16.80
N ASN A 139 27.09 -1.32 17.63
CA ASN A 139 27.57 -0.94 18.97
C ASN A 139 27.82 -2.18 19.84
N SER A 140 26.93 -3.18 19.83
CA SER A 140 27.10 -4.43 20.57
C SER A 140 28.33 -5.23 20.11
N LEU A 141 28.66 -5.22 18.82
CA LEU A 141 29.81 -5.95 18.28
C LEU A 141 31.11 -5.16 18.43
N LEU A 142 31.06 -3.84 18.25
CA LEU A 142 32.24 -2.97 18.26
C LEU A 142 32.64 -2.48 19.66
N SER A 143 31.72 -2.40 20.62
CA SER A 143 32.06 -2.02 22.00
C SER A 143 33.03 -3.01 22.66
N PRO A 144 32.80 -4.34 22.63
CA PRO A 144 33.75 -5.29 23.19
C PRO A 144 35.13 -5.22 22.52
N LEU A 145 35.17 -5.01 21.20
CA LEU A 145 36.42 -4.86 20.45
C LEU A 145 37.17 -3.59 20.85
N ARG A 146 36.45 -2.48 21.04
CA ARG A 146 37.02 -1.21 21.51
C ARG A 146 37.56 -1.35 22.92
N GLU A 147 36.81 -1.97 23.83
CA GLU A 147 37.25 -2.24 25.20
C GLU A 147 38.48 -3.15 25.24
N GLN A 148 38.52 -4.19 24.40
CA GLN A 148 39.68 -5.07 24.28
C GLN A 148 40.91 -4.36 23.72
N LEU A 149 40.75 -3.48 22.73
CA LEU A 149 41.86 -2.68 22.19
C LEU A 149 42.38 -1.66 23.22
N ASP A 150 41.50 -1.02 23.97
CA ASP A 150 41.89 -0.13 25.07
C ASP A 150 42.57 -0.89 26.21
N GLY A 151 42.07 -2.08 26.55
CA GLY A 151 42.70 -2.99 27.51
C GLY A 151 44.08 -3.47 27.06
N PHE A 152 44.21 -3.89 25.81
CA PHE A 152 45.48 -4.28 25.20
C PHE A 152 46.47 -3.11 25.19
N ARG A 153 46.03 -1.92 24.79
CA ARG A 153 46.87 -0.71 24.82
C ARG A 153 47.39 -0.41 26.22
N ARG A 154 46.55 -0.48 27.25
CA ARG A 154 46.96 -0.30 28.65
C ARG A 154 47.94 -1.37 29.09
N GLN A 155 47.65 -2.64 28.81
CA GLN A 155 48.53 -3.76 29.18
C GLN A 155 49.91 -3.65 28.52
N VAL A 156 49.96 -3.25 27.25
CA VAL A 156 51.23 -3.01 26.54
C VAL A 156 51.99 -1.84 27.17
N GLN A 157 51.32 -0.73 27.45
CA GLN A 157 51.94 0.44 28.07
C GLN A 157 52.47 0.13 29.48
N ASP A 158 51.69 -0.61 30.28
CA ASP A 158 52.09 -1.07 31.62
C ASP A 158 53.25 -2.06 31.57
N SER A 159 53.26 -2.97 30.57
CA SER A 159 54.37 -3.91 30.38
C SER A 159 55.66 -3.20 30.04
N PHE A 160 55.63 -2.23 29.11
CA PHE A 160 56.80 -1.41 28.79
C PHE A 160 57.25 -0.55 29.99
N GLY A 161 56.29 -0.03 30.77
CA GLY A 161 56.59 0.70 32.00
C GLY A 161 57.30 -0.17 33.05
N LYS A 162 56.79 -1.38 33.30
CA LYS A 162 57.39 -2.35 34.22
C LYS A 162 58.76 -2.83 33.73
N GLU A 163 58.89 -3.17 32.45
CA GLU A 163 60.16 -3.58 31.86
C GLU A 163 61.21 -2.46 31.97
N ALA A 164 60.84 -1.20 31.70
CA ALA A 164 61.74 -0.06 31.88
C ALA A 164 62.21 0.08 33.34
N GLN A 165 61.31 -0.11 34.30
CA GLN A 165 61.61 -0.09 35.73
C GLN A 165 62.52 -1.26 36.14
N GLU A 166 62.23 -2.48 35.70
CA GLU A 166 63.06 -3.67 35.94
C GLU A 166 64.46 -3.51 35.33
N ARG A 167 64.57 -2.98 34.10
CA ARG A 167 65.86 -2.68 33.46
C ARG A 167 66.65 -1.63 34.25
N HIS A 168 66.00 -0.62 34.81
CA HIS A 168 66.65 0.36 35.69
C HIS A 168 67.16 -0.28 36.98
N THR A 169 66.34 -1.09 37.65
CA THR A 169 66.74 -1.84 38.85
C THR A 169 67.92 -2.78 38.56
N LEU A 170 67.85 -3.55 37.47
CA LEU A 170 68.92 -4.46 37.06
C LEU A 170 70.21 -3.71 36.75
N THR A 171 70.13 -2.57 36.05
CA THR A 171 71.32 -1.73 35.78
C THR A 171 71.94 -1.22 37.09
N HIS A 172 71.12 -0.88 38.08
CA HIS A 172 71.59 -0.45 39.38
C HIS A 172 72.29 -1.58 40.15
N GLU A 173 71.70 -2.78 40.19
CA GLU A 173 72.31 -3.96 40.81
C GLU A 173 73.63 -4.36 40.12
N ILE A 174 73.69 -4.31 38.79
CA ILE A 174 74.94 -4.56 38.04
C ILE A 174 76.03 -3.56 38.44
N ARG A 175 75.69 -2.27 38.59
CA ARG A 175 76.64 -1.25 39.05
C ARG A 175 77.10 -1.50 40.48
N ASN A 176 76.20 -1.88 41.37
CA ASN A 176 76.54 -2.25 42.75
C ASN A 176 77.48 -3.46 42.79
N LEU A 177 77.21 -4.51 41.98
CA LEU A 177 78.09 -5.67 41.85
C LEU A 177 79.46 -5.31 41.26
N GLN A 178 79.51 -4.43 40.26
CA GLN A 178 80.78 -3.93 39.72
C GLN A 178 81.60 -3.19 40.79
N GLN A 179 80.95 -2.34 41.58
CA GLN A 179 81.58 -1.61 42.67
C GLN A 179 82.07 -2.56 43.78
N LEU A 180 81.25 -3.53 44.17
CA LEU A 180 81.61 -4.55 45.15
C LEU A 180 82.81 -5.38 44.68
N ASN A 181 82.81 -5.83 43.42
CA ASN A 181 83.97 -6.53 42.83
C ASN A 181 85.23 -5.66 42.83
N ALA A 182 85.12 -4.37 42.53
CA ALA A 182 86.26 -3.46 42.56
C ALA A 182 86.82 -3.28 43.99
N GLN A 183 85.94 -3.14 44.99
CA GLN A 183 86.34 -3.09 46.40
C GLN A 183 86.99 -4.39 46.85
N MET A 184 86.39 -5.53 46.51
CA MET A 184 86.89 -6.86 46.87
C MET A 184 88.27 -7.12 46.22
N ALA A 185 88.48 -6.70 44.97
CA ALA A 185 89.78 -6.75 44.31
C ALA A 185 90.82 -5.86 45.04
N GLN A 186 90.42 -4.68 45.49
CA GLN A 186 91.29 -3.78 46.25
C GLN A 186 91.64 -4.34 47.63
N GLU A 187 90.67 -4.93 48.33
CA GLU A 187 90.89 -5.62 49.61
C GLU A 187 91.82 -6.82 49.45
N ALA A 188 91.66 -7.62 48.38
CA ALA A 188 92.55 -8.72 48.04
C ALA A 188 93.99 -8.25 47.76
N ILE A 189 94.17 -7.12 47.06
CA ILE A 189 95.49 -6.49 46.85
C ILE A 189 96.10 -6.05 48.18
N ASN A 190 95.31 -5.40 49.04
CA ASN A 190 95.77 -4.93 50.34
C ASN A 190 96.15 -6.09 51.27
N LEU A 191 95.36 -7.17 51.27
CA LEU A 191 95.64 -8.40 52.02
C LEU A 191 96.92 -9.09 51.51
N THR A 192 97.11 -9.17 50.19
CA THR A 192 98.33 -9.72 49.58
C THR A 192 99.55 -8.88 49.95
N ARG A 193 99.41 -7.55 50.02
CA ARG A 193 100.48 -6.63 50.44
C ARG A 193 100.80 -6.78 51.94
N ALA A 194 99.79 -7.00 52.78
CA ALA A 194 99.98 -7.29 54.21
C ALA A 194 100.70 -8.63 54.44
N LEU A 195 100.37 -9.68 53.68
CA LEU A 195 101.03 -10.99 53.75
C LEU A 195 102.48 -10.98 53.24
N LYS A 196 102.85 -10.05 52.35
CA LYS A 196 104.21 -9.95 51.79
C LYS A 196 105.15 -9.04 52.61
N GLY A 197 104.60 -8.23 53.53
CA GLY A 197 105.32 -7.14 54.19
C GLY A 197 106.21 -7.51 55.39
N ASP A 198 106.13 -8.72 55.93
CA ASP A 198 106.72 -9.06 57.24
C ASP A 198 107.96 -9.99 57.18
N ASN A 199 108.60 -10.14 56.02
CA ASN A 199 109.71 -11.08 55.84
C ASN A 199 111.12 -10.45 56.10
N LYS A 200 111.22 -9.12 56.23
CA LYS A 200 112.49 -8.42 56.53
C LYS A 200 112.82 -8.35 58.03
N THR A 201 111.78 -8.28 58.86
CA THR A 201 111.83 -8.18 60.32
C THR A 201 112.23 -9.50 60.98
N GLN A 202 111.85 -10.63 60.39
CA GLN A 202 112.20 -11.97 60.89
C GLN A 202 113.67 -12.35 60.62
N GLY A 203 114.22 -11.97 59.46
CA GLY A 203 115.63 -12.27 59.11
C GLY A 203 116.65 -11.55 60.00
N ASN A 204 116.39 -10.28 60.32
CA ASN A 204 117.28 -9.44 61.15
C ASN A 204 117.33 -9.91 62.62
N TRP A 205 116.23 -10.50 63.12
CA TRP A 205 116.20 -11.11 64.46
C TRP A 205 117.01 -12.42 64.54
N GLY A 206 117.06 -13.19 63.45
CA GLY A 206 117.86 -14.42 63.38
C GLY A 206 119.36 -14.16 63.44
N GLU A 207 119.84 -13.11 62.76
CA GLU A 207 121.25 -12.69 62.82
C GLU A 207 121.65 -12.22 64.22
N VAL A 208 120.82 -11.39 64.88
CA VAL A 208 121.10 -10.92 66.25
C VAL A 208 121.16 -12.07 67.27
N VAL A 209 120.32 -13.10 67.12
CA VAL A 209 120.36 -14.28 67.98
C VAL A 209 121.60 -15.14 67.70
N LEU A 210 121.99 -15.29 66.43
CA LEU A 210 123.20 -16.04 66.06
C LEU A 210 124.45 -15.38 66.63
N THR A 211 124.59 -14.06 66.51
CA THR A 211 125.71 -13.30 67.10
C THR A 211 125.78 -13.49 68.62
N ARG A 212 124.63 -13.39 69.32
CA ARG A 212 124.59 -13.58 70.78
C ARG A 212 124.95 -15.01 71.22
N VAL A 213 124.63 -16.03 70.43
CA VAL A 213 125.00 -17.42 70.75
C VAL A 213 126.49 -17.67 70.52
N LEU A 214 127.07 -17.11 69.45
CA LEU A 214 128.50 -17.20 69.15
C LEU A 214 129.36 -16.49 70.20
N GLU A 215 128.96 -15.31 70.67
CA GLU A 215 129.64 -14.61 71.76
C GLU A 215 129.54 -15.36 73.10
N ALA A 216 128.37 -15.94 73.41
CA ALA A 216 128.16 -16.69 74.65
C ALA A 216 128.90 -18.04 74.69
N SER A 217 129.31 -18.58 73.53
CA SER A 217 130.14 -19.78 73.42
C SER A 217 131.65 -19.49 73.47
N GLY A 218 132.03 -18.23 73.75
CA GLY A 218 133.40 -17.83 74.08
C GLY A 218 134.27 -17.49 72.88
N LEU A 219 133.70 -17.35 71.68
CA LEU A 219 134.43 -17.02 70.46
C LEU A 219 134.53 -15.50 70.29
N ARG A 220 135.72 -15.00 69.93
CA ARG A 220 135.96 -13.55 69.70
C ARG A 220 135.74 -13.16 68.24
N GLU A 221 134.92 -12.12 68.03
CA GLU A 221 134.63 -11.55 66.71
C GLU A 221 135.94 -11.06 66.04
N GLY A 222 136.16 -11.45 64.78
CA GLY A 222 137.35 -11.07 64.00
C GLY A 222 138.59 -11.95 64.19
N TYR A 223 138.52 -12.98 65.03
CA TYR A 223 139.57 -14.02 65.14
C TYR A 223 139.01 -15.43 64.94
N GLU A 224 137.84 -15.72 65.52
CA GLU A 224 137.28 -17.09 65.58
C GLU A 224 135.88 -17.19 64.96
N TYR A 225 135.20 -16.06 64.69
CA TYR A 225 134.07 -15.98 63.76
C TYR A 225 134.01 -14.58 63.11
N GLU A 226 133.55 -14.51 61.86
CA GLU A 226 133.32 -13.26 61.13
C GLU A 226 131.83 -13.05 60.86
N ASN A 227 131.36 -11.83 61.12
CA ASN A 227 129.98 -11.43 60.91
C ASN A 227 129.74 -11.09 59.43
N PRO A 228 128.80 -11.78 58.73
CA PRO A 228 128.54 -11.53 57.31
C PRO A 228 128.04 -10.11 57.00
N GLY A 229 127.57 -9.37 58.01
CA GLY A 229 126.98 -8.04 57.87
C GLY A 229 127.96 -6.90 57.55
N GLN A 230 129.28 -7.13 57.60
CA GLN A 230 130.29 -6.08 57.34
C GLN A 230 130.92 -6.13 55.94
N HIS A 231 130.44 -7.01 55.07
CA HIS A 231 130.81 -7.06 53.65
C HIS A 231 129.59 -7.06 52.72
N ARG A 232 128.94 -5.89 52.61
CA ARG A 232 128.45 -5.33 51.33
C ARG A 232 127.92 -3.90 51.52
N LYS A 233 128.73 -2.93 51.07
CA LYS A 233 128.21 -1.84 50.24
C LYS A 233 127.98 -2.35 48.83
#